data_AF-R0GAS5-F1
#
_entry.id   AF-R0GAS5-F1
#
_cell.length_a   1.000
_cell.length_b   1.000
_cell.length_c   1.000
_cell.angle_alpha   90.00
_cell.angle_beta   90.00
_cell.angle_gamma   90.00
#
_symmetry.space_group_name_H-M   'P 1'
#
loop_
_entity.id
_entity.type
_entity.pdbx_description
1 polymer ?
#
loop_
_entity_poly.entity_id
_entity_poly.type
_entity_poly.pdbx_seq_one_letter_code
_entity_poly.pdbx_strand_id
1 'polypeptide(L)'
;MCPVENKWVKMGQKGAGPGPRSSHAMTIVGNKVYCFGGELKPTIHIDNDLYVFDLQNQEWSIAAATGEAPFPCFGVSMVTIGSTIYVYGGRDDQRKYNGLYSFDTLTNEWKMLSPVEEGLPGRSYHSMACDDRKVYVFGGVTAKGRVNTLHAYDVVDKKWVEYPAAGEACKGRGAPGLVVVEGKIWVLFGFDGNELGDIHCFDLASVQWKAVETTGDVPSARSVFPAVSYGKYIVIYGGEEEPHELMHMGAGKMCGEVYKLDTETLVWERIVCGNEEEKPSQRGWCAFTKAVKDGEEGLLVHGGNCPTNERLDDLVFWGFSHLNVN
;
A
#
# COMPACT_ATOMS: atom_id res chain seq x y z
N MET A 1 19.90 -15.94 24.53
CA MET A 1 19.06 -15.20 23.56
C MET A 1 17.97 -16.16 23.13
N CYS A 2 16.70 -15.90 23.45
CA CYS A 2 15.61 -16.69 22.87
C CYS A 2 15.61 -16.47 21.35
N PRO A 3 15.30 -17.49 20.53
CA PRO A 3 15.07 -17.26 19.11
C PRO A 3 13.97 -16.21 18.99
N VAL A 4 14.17 -15.23 18.12
CA VAL A 4 13.09 -14.31 17.75
C VAL A 4 12.06 -15.18 17.02
N GLU A 5 10.96 -15.50 17.69
CA GLU A 5 9.86 -16.21 17.04
C GLU A 5 9.23 -15.29 15.99
N ASN A 6 9.08 -15.82 14.77
CA ASN A 6 8.38 -15.17 13.66
C ASN A 6 6.88 -15.09 14.00
N LYS A 7 6.46 -14.04 14.72
CA LYS A 7 5.08 -13.92 15.21
C LYS A 7 4.43 -12.59 14.85
N TRP A 8 3.13 -12.70 14.56
CA TRP A 8 2.25 -11.56 14.42
C TRP A 8 1.86 -11.02 15.79
N VAL A 9 1.77 -9.71 15.89
CA VAL A 9 1.30 -9.02 17.10
C VAL A 9 0.02 -8.28 16.76
N LYS A 10 -1.11 -8.70 17.35
CA LYS A 10 -2.34 -7.91 17.31
C LYS A 10 -2.20 -6.69 18.22
N MET A 11 -2.31 -5.50 17.64
CA MET A 11 -2.21 -4.25 18.36
C MET A 11 -3.50 -3.99 19.15
N GLY A 12 -3.37 -3.48 20.38
CA GLY A 12 -4.52 -2.91 21.08
C GLY A 12 -5.02 -1.68 20.34
N GLN A 13 -6.32 -1.44 20.39
CA GLN A 13 -6.95 -0.29 19.73
C GLN A 13 -7.96 0.34 20.69
N LYS A 14 -7.72 1.60 21.07
CA LYS A 14 -8.62 2.44 21.88
C LYS A 14 -9.08 3.65 21.06
N GLY A 15 -10.05 4.39 21.57
CA GLY A 15 -10.48 5.66 20.96
C GLY A 15 -11.35 5.48 19.71
N ALA A 16 -11.53 6.58 18.98
CA ALA A 16 -12.38 6.64 17.79
C ALA A 16 -11.57 6.29 16.53
N GLY A 17 -11.53 5.00 16.21
CA GLY A 17 -10.82 4.48 15.05
C GLY A 17 -11.63 4.49 13.76
N PRO A 18 -10.97 4.17 12.63
CA PRO A 18 -11.60 4.04 11.33
C PRO A 18 -12.62 2.88 11.26
N GLY A 19 -12.57 1.92 12.19
CA GLY A 19 -13.43 0.74 12.17
C GLY A 19 -13.19 -0.14 10.94
N PRO A 20 -14.12 -1.04 10.61
CA PRO A 20 -13.91 -2.02 9.56
C PRO A 20 -13.91 -1.38 8.17
N ARG A 21 -12.83 -1.56 7.42
CA ARG A 21 -12.70 -1.01 6.06
C ARG A 21 -11.63 -1.72 5.22
N SER A 22 -11.79 -1.58 3.91
CA SER A 22 -10.84 -2.04 2.89
C SER A 22 -10.62 -0.96 1.84
N SER A 23 -9.61 -1.12 0.98
CA SER A 23 -9.28 -0.14 -0.09
C SER A 23 -9.03 1.28 0.43
N HIS A 24 -8.70 1.42 1.71
CA HIS A 24 -8.18 2.64 2.31
C HIS A 24 -6.65 2.64 2.23
N ALA A 25 -6.04 3.72 2.67
CA ALA A 25 -4.59 3.85 2.72
C ALA A 25 -4.12 4.24 4.11
N MET A 26 -2.87 3.90 4.42
CA MET A 26 -2.20 4.39 5.60
C MET A 26 -0.75 4.75 5.32
N THR A 27 -0.20 5.61 6.16
CA THR A 27 1.23 5.90 6.21
C THR A 27 1.62 6.28 7.64
N ILE A 28 2.89 6.51 7.91
CA ILE A 28 3.38 6.86 9.24
C ILE A 28 4.17 8.17 9.21
N VAL A 29 4.06 8.96 10.29
CA VAL A 29 4.95 10.09 10.59
C VAL A 29 5.36 9.98 12.06
N GLY A 30 6.65 9.76 12.31
CA GLY A 30 7.16 9.49 13.66
C GLY A 30 6.47 8.26 14.28
N ASN A 31 5.79 8.46 15.41
CA ASN A 31 5.07 7.40 16.13
C ASN A 31 3.55 7.37 15.86
N LYS A 32 3.10 8.11 14.83
CA LYS A 32 1.68 8.26 14.51
C LYS A 32 1.39 7.69 13.14
N VAL A 33 0.45 6.74 13.07
CA VAL A 33 -0.05 6.16 11.83
C VAL A 33 -1.29 6.92 11.40
N TYR A 34 -1.34 7.31 10.13
CA TYR A 34 -2.43 8.06 9.54
C TYR A 34 -3.20 7.18 8.58
N CYS A 35 -4.52 7.22 8.62
CA CYS A 35 -5.41 6.38 7.83
C CYS A 35 -6.51 7.24 7.18
N PHE A 36 -6.77 7.03 5.89
CA PHE A 36 -7.73 7.82 5.12
C PHE A 36 -8.54 6.99 4.12
N GLY A 37 -9.82 7.33 3.99
CA GLY A 37 -10.74 6.76 3.01
C GLY A 37 -11.12 5.31 3.29
N GLY A 38 -11.56 4.62 2.24
CA GLY A 38 -11.95 3.21 2.26
C GLY A 38 -13.42 2.95 2.00
N GLU A 39 -13.74 1.67 1.95
CA GLU A 39 -15.09 1.14 1.79
C GLU A 39 -15.40 0.07 2.85
N LEU A 40 -16.64 0.09 3.35
CA LEU A 40 -17.20 -0.95 4.22
C LEU A 40 -18.11 -1.87 3.42
N LYS A 41 -18.95 -1.30 2.57
CA LYS A 41 -19.74 -2.02 1.58
C LYS A 41 -19.04 -1.93 0.23
N PRO A 42 -19.04 -3.00 -0.59
CA PRO A 42 -18.40 -2.98 -1.90
C PRO A 42 -18.75 -1.73 -2.70
N THR A 43 -17.73 -1.01 -3.16
CA THR A 43 -17.83 0.17 -4.02
C THR A 43 -18.56 1.40 -3.43
N ILE A 44 -18.74 1.44 -2.10
CA ILE A 44 -19.35 2.57 -1.38
C ILE A 44 -18.32 3.15 -0.42
N HIS A 45 -17.94 4.42 -0.65
CA HIS A 45 -17.02 5.16 0.22
C HIS A 45 -17.63 5.39 1.61
N ILE A 46 -16.79 5.53 2.63
CA ILE A 46 -17.24 5.77 4.02
C ILE A 46 -17.22 7.27 4.35
N ASP A 47 -16.03 7.84 4.50
CA ASP A 47 -15.78 9.18 5.05
C ASP A 47 -14.53 9.81 4.42
N ASN A 48 -14.21 11.04 4.81
CA ASN A 48 -12.96 11.73 4.51
C ASN A 48 -12.22 12.17 5.79
N ASP A 49 -12.47 11.49 6.91
CA ASP A 49 -11.74 11.72 8.14
C ASP A 49 -10.29 11.24 7.97
N LEU A 50 -9.34 12.00 8.54
CA LEU A 50 -7.96 11.56 8.69
C LEU A 50 -7.79 10.99 10.09
N TYR A 51 -7.84 9.66 10.20
CA TYR A 51 -7.65 8.96 11.46
C TYR A 51 -6.17 8.90 11.81
N VAL A 52 -5.85 9.06 13.09
CA VAL A 52 -4.48 9.06 13.62
C VAL A 52 -4.41 8.05 14.76
N PHE A 53 -3.58 7.02 14.60
CA PHE A 53 -3.25 6.06 15.64
C PHE A 53 -1.91 6.39 16.27
N ASP A 54 -1.90 6.59 17.57
CA ASP A 54 -0.67 6.72 18.34
C ASP A 54 -0.15 5.33 18.72
N LEU A 55 1.01 4.92 18.18
CA LEU A 55 1.58 3.59 18.43
C LEU A 55 1.98 3.37 19.90
N GLN A 56 2.29 4.44 20.64
CA GLN A 56 2.71 4.35 22.04
C GLN A 56 1.50 4.14 22.95
N ASN A 57 0.44 4.92 22.75
CA ASN A 57 -0.77 4.85 23.58
C ASN A 57 -1.77 3.80 23.10
N GLN A 58 -1.59 3.32 21.86
CA GLN A 58 -2.49 2.42 21.16
C GLN A 58 -3.91 2.99 21.07
N GLU A 59 -4.01 4.25 20.69
CA GLU A 59 -5.24 5.03 20.69
C GLU A 59 -5.44 5.78 19.38
N TRP A 60 -6.64 5.64 18.82
CA TRP A 60 -7.11 6.34 17.65
C TRP A 60 -7.77 7.67 18.02
N SER A 61 -7.56 8.65 17.14
CA SER A 61 -8.23 9.95 17.15
C SER A 61 -8.49 10.40 15.71
N ILE A 62 -9.29 11.45 15.53
CA ILE A 62 -9.46 12.11 14.24
C ILE A 62 -8.62 13.38 14.26
N ALA A 63 -7.81 13.61 13.23
CA ALA A 63 -7.01 14.82 13.11
C ALA A 63 -7.95 16.05 13.01
N ALA A 64 -7.71 17.05 13.86
CA ALA A 64 -8.37 18.35 13.75
C ALA A 64 -7.77 19.14 12.58
N ALA A 65 -8.11 18.72 11.37
CA ALA A 65 -7.51 19.22 10.14
C ALA A 65 -8.21 20.50 9.63
N THR A 66 -7.42 21.38 9.01
CA THR A 66 -7.90 22.57 8.29
C THR A 66 -7.49 22.48 6.82
N GLY A 67 -7.92 23.45 5.99
CA GLY A 67 -7.58 23.50 4.58
C GLY A 67 -8.47 22.65 3.69
N GLU A 68 -7.97 22.31 2.50
CA GLU A 68 -8.75 21.64 1.45
C GLU A 68 -8.55 20.12 1.48
N ALA A 69 -9.39 19.43 2.24
CA ALA A 69 -9.34 17.97 2.36
C ALA A 69 -9.84 17.27 1.08
N PRO A 70 -9.29 16.09 0.73
CA PRO A 70 -9.86 15.25 -0.32
C PRO A 70 -11.30 14.85 0.02
N PHE A 71 -12.12 14.59 -1.00
CA PHE A 71 -13.49 14.09 -0.78
C PHE A 71 -13.47 12.59 -0.39
N PRO A 72 -14.54 12.07 0.24
CA PRO A 72 -14.62 10.65 0.63
C PRO A 72 -14.41 9.68 -0.53
N CYS A 73 -13.48 8.74 -0.40
CA CYS A 73 -13.12 7.86 -1.52
C CYS A 73 -12.57 6.51 -1.07
N PHE A 74 -12.48 5.57 -2.00
CA PHE A 74 -11.79 4.29 -1.84
C PHE A 74 -10.88 3.99 -3.04
N GLY A 75 -9.97 3.02 -2.88
CA GLY A 75 -8.89 2.73 -3.83
C GLY A 75 -7.86 3.86 -3.90
N VAL A 76 -7.67 4.56 -2.78
CA VAL A 76 -6.71 5.66 -2.58
C VAL A 76 -5.35 5.11 -2.15
N SER A 77 -4.28 5.90 -2.25
CA SER A 77 -2.96 5.56 -1.71
C SER A 77 -2.33 6.77 -1.03
N MET A 78 -1.42 6.49 -0.09
CA MET A 78 -0.74 7.50 0.72
C MET A 78 0.73 7.15 0.90
N VAL A 79 1.60 8.16 0.92
CA VAL A 79 3.01 8.04 1.29
C VAL A 79 3.44 9.24 2.14
N THR A 80 4.59 9.14 2.80
CA THR A 80 5.16 10.21 3.62
C THR A 80 6.53 10.62 3.08
N ILE A 81 6.78 11.93 2.97
CA ILE A 81 8.13 12.48 2.82
C ILE A 81 8.34 13.50 3.94
N GLY A 82 9.30 13.25 4.84
CA GLY A 82 9.52 14.07 6.03
C GLY A 82 8.31 14.04 6.97
N SER A 83 7.74 15.21 7.27
CA SER A 83 6.52 15.38 8.08
C SER A 83 5.28 15.68 7.24
N THR A 84 5.34 15.44 5.93
CA THR A 84 4.24 15.71 5.02
C THR A 84 3.74 14.41 4.42
N ILE A 85 2.44 14.19 4.54
CA ILE A 85 1.73 13.06 3.96
C ILE A 85 1.23 13.49 2.58
N TYR A 86 1.34 12.63 1.59
CA TYR A 86 0.84 12.85 0.23
C TYR A 86 -0.22 11.79 -0.06
N VAL A 87 -1.37 12.24 -0.57
CA VAL A 87 -2.54 11.41 -0.86
C VAL A 87 -2.94 11.64 -2.30
N TYR A 88 -3.06 10.56 -3.08
CA TYR A 88 -3.43 10.66 -4.48
C TYR A 88 -4.55 9.69 -4.85
N GLY A 89 -5.42 10.14 -5.76
CA GLY A 89 -6.40 9.29 -6.42
C GLY A 89 -7.43 8.69 -5.48
N GLY A 90 -7.90 7.51 -5.83
CA GLY A 90 -9.15 6.98 -5.26
C GLY A 90 -10.38 7.64 -5.88
N ARG A 91 -11.53 7.01 -5.70
CA ARG A 91 -12.79 7.47 -6.27
C ARG A 91 -13.97 7.34 -5.33
N ASP A 92 -15.03 8.09 -5.61
CA ASP A 92 -16.34 7.91 -4.99
C ASP A 92 -17.17 6.83 -5.73
N ASP A 93 -18.42 6.69 -5.29
CA ASP A 93 -19.43 5.80 -5.85
C ASP A 93 -19.88 6.23 -7.25
N GLN A 94 -19.76 7.52 -7.58
CA GLN A 94 -20.06 8.12 -8.89
C GLN A 94 -18.87 8.11 -9.86
N ARG A 95 -17.73 7.51 -9.47
CA ARG A 95 -16.48 7.46 -10.24
C ARG A 95 -15.85 8.83 -10.49
N LYS A 96 -16.06 9.81 -9.61
CA LYS A 96 -15.22 11.00 -9.52
C LYS A 96 -13.91 10.63 -8.83
N TYR A 97 -12.79 11.19 -9.29
CA TYR A 97 -11.45 10.89 -8.75
C TYR A 97 -10.87 12.09 -7.99
N ASN A 98 -10.14 11.82 -6.91
CA ASN A 98 -9.34 12.82 -6.22
C ASN A 98 -8.03 13.10 -6.99
N GLY A 99 -7.53 14.34 -6.88
CA GLY A 99 -6.20 14.73 -7.36
C GLY A 99 -5.10 14.39 -6.35
N LEU A 100 -3.99 15.11 -6.40
CA LEU A 100 -2.92 15.04 -5.39
C LEU A 100 -3.14 16.08 -4.30
N TYR A 101 -3.12 15.60 -3.06
CA TYR A 101 -3.19 16.41 -1.86
C TYR A 101 -1.97 16.16 -0.99
N SER A 102 -1.63 17.15 -0.16
CA SER A 102 -0.72 16.98 0.96
C SER A 102 -1.38 17.33 2.27
N PHE A 103 -1.00 16.63 3.34
CA PHE A 103 -1.31 16.99 4.72
C PHE A 103 -0.01 17.24 5.48
N ASP A 104 0.16 18.46 5.99
CA ASP A 104 1.28 18.81 6.86
C ASP A 104 0.94 18.44 8.30
N THR A 105 1.69 17.49 8.88
CA THR A 105 1.40 17.01 10.25
C THR A 105 1.84 17.97 11.34
N LEU A 106 2.62 19.01 11.02
CA LEU A 106 3.03 20.04 11.98
C LEU A 106 1.98 21.14 12.11
N THR A 107 1.31 21.47 11.00
CA THR A 107 0.25 22.50 10.98
C THR A 107 -1.16 21.92 11.01
N ASN A 108 -1.31 20.60 10.79
CA ASN A 108 -2.60 19.91 10.58
C ASN A 108 -3.42 20.55 9.45
N GLU A 109 -2.77 20.85 8.32
CA GLU A 109 -3.38 21.54 7.18
C GLU A 109 -3.31 20.67 5.92
N TRP A 110 -4.47 20.49 5.28
CA TRP A 110 -4.60 19.94 3.94
C TRP A 110 -4.38 21.00 2.86
N LYS A 111 -3.70 20.61 1.79
CA LYS A 111 -3.54 21.41 0.58
C LYS A 111 -3.76 20.56 -0.66
N MET A 112 -4.59 21.03 -1.58
CA MET A 112 -4.63 20.49 -2.94
C MET A 112 -3.36 20.94 -3.67
N LEU A 113 -2.55 19.98 -4.11
CA LEU A 113 -1.30 20.23 -4.83
C LEU A 113 -1.47 20.15 -6.34
N SER A 114 -2.34 19.25 -6.81
CA SER A 114 -2.58 19.04 -8.23
C SER A 114 -3.99 18.50 -8.45
N PRO A 115 -4.93 19.31 -8.98
CA PRO A 115 -6.25 18.82 -9.37
C PRO A 115 -6.16 17.85 -10.56
N VAL A 116 -7.20 17.03 -10.76
CA VAL A 116 -7.23 16.01 -11.83
C VAL A 116 -7.21 16.64 -13.23
N GLU A 117 -7.80 17.82 -13.36
CA GLU A 117 -7.98 18.55 -14.62
C GLU A 117 -6.67 19.15 -15.14
N GLU A 118 -5.74 19.47 -14.23
CA GLU A 118 -4.44 20.11 -14.55
C GLU A 118 -3.25 19.17 -14.35
N GLY A 119 -3.46 18.07 -13.63
CA GLY A 119 -2.43 17.17 -13.16
C GLY A 119 -2.41 15.80 -13.82
N LEU A 120 -1.89 14.84 -13.07
CA LEU A 120 -1.98 13.44 -13.44
C LEU A 120 -3.46 12.99 -13.50
N PRO A 121 -3.90 12.26 -14.54
CA PRO A 121 -5.27 11.79 -14.61
C PRO A 121 -5.66 10.91 -13.43
N GLY A 122 -6.83 11.20 -12.87
CA GLY A 122 -7.42 10.53 -11.74
C GLY A 122 -7.55 9.02 -11.96
N ARG A 123 -7.21 8.26 -10.91
CA ARG A 123 -7.19 6.79 -10.93
C ARG A 123 -7.40 6.21 -9.53
N SER A 124 -7.95 5.01 -9.46
CA SER A 124 -8.11 4.24 -8.21
C SER A 124 -7.36 2.91 -8.30
N TYR A 125 -7.05 2.30 -7.16
CA TYR A 125 -6.30 1.04 -7.08
C TYR A 125 -4.96 1.11 -7.81
N HIS A 126 -4.35 2.30 -7.84
CA HIS A 126 -2.95 2.48 -8.20
C HIS A 126 -2.09 2.17 -6.97
N SER A 127 -0.78 2.19 -7.15
CA SER A 127 0.16 2.03 -6.03
C SER A 127 1.08 3.24 -5.95
N MET A 128 1.46 3.59 -4.72
CA MET A 128 2.37 4.70 -4.45
C MET A 128 3.58 4.24 -3.66
N ALA A 129 4.71 4.86 -3.94
CA ALA A 129 5.95 4.76 -3.18
C ALA A 129 6.65 6.12 -3.19
N CYS A 130 7.69 6.32 -2.40
CA CYS A 130 8.45 7.56 -2.40
C CYS A 130 9.94 7.32 -2.13
N ASP A 131 10.75 8.28 -2.57
CA ASP A 131 12.06 8.53 -1.99
C ASP A 131 12.01 9.84 -1.19
N ASP A 132 13.17 10.42 -0.86
CA ASP A 132 13.25 11.64 -0.05
C ASP A 132 12.78 12.92 -0.76
N ARG A 133 12.41 12.85 -2.05
CA ARG A 133 12.04 14.02 -2.87
C ARG A 133 10.82 13.80 -3.78
N LYS A 134 10.58 12.57 -4.23
CA LYS A 134 9.55 12.27 -5.23
C LYS A 134 8.53 11.28 -4.70
N VAL A 135 7.26 11.59 -5.00
CA VAL A 135 6.14 10.68 -4.81
C VAL A 135 5.88 9.97 -6.13
N TYR A 136 6.03 8.66 -6.17
CA TYR A 136 5.83 7.82 -7.35
C TYR A 136 4.42 7.25 -7.38
N VAL A 137 3.80 7.25 -8.56
CA VAL A 137 2.49 6.68 -8.84
C VAL A 137 2.62 5.72 -10.01
N PHE A 138 2.25 4.45 -9.81
CA PHE A 138 2.25 3.44 -10.86
C PHE A 138 0.89 2.76 -11.00
N GLY A 139 0.54 2.47 -12.24
CA GLY A 139 -0.60 1.63 -12.56
C GLY A 139 -1.95 2.24 -12.19
N GLY A 140 -2.88 1.38 -11.81
CA GLY A 140 -4.24 1.72 -11.39
C GLY A 140 -5.27 1.72 -12.51
N VAL A 141 -6.51 1.98 -12.13
CA VAL A 141 -7.68 2.03 -13.00
C VAL A 141 -8.08 3.48 -13.22
N THR A 142 -8.04 3.92 -14.47
CA THR A 142 -8.56 5.21 -14.93
C THR A 142 -9.96 5.04 -15.52
N ALA A 143 -10.61 6.14 -15.90
CA ALA A 143 -11.84 6.09 -16.70
C ALA A 143 -11.69 5.33 -18.04
N LYS A 144 -10.46 5.20 -18.56
CA LYS A 144 -10.15 4.50 -19.82
C LYS A 144 -9.69 3.06 -19.62
N GLY A 145 -9.62 2.58 -18.37
CA GLY A 145 -9.12 1.25 -18.02
C GLY A 145 -7.79 1.28 -17.27
N ARG A 146 -7.17 0.10 -17.16
CA ARG A 146 -5.91 -0.10 -16.45
C ARG A 146 -4.74 0.47 -17.23
N VAL A 147 -3.80 1.08 -16.52
CA VAL A 147 -2.60 1.71 -17.11
C VAL A 147 -1.33 1.11 -16.52
N ASN A 148 -0.19 1.28 -17.19
CA ASN A 148 1.16 0.85 -16.78
C ASN A 148 2.14 2.03 -16.71
N THR A 149 1.61 3.25 -16.63
CA THR A 149 2.43 4.47 -16.62
C THR A 149 3.06 4.67 -15.25
N LEU A 150 4.33 5.09 -15.22
CA LEU A 150 5.01 5.58 -14.03
C LEU A 150 5.12 7.10 -14.06
N HIS A 151 4.58 7.75 -13.04
CA HIS A 151 4.69 9.19 -12.86
C HIS A 151 5.30 9.49 -11.50
N ALA A 152 5.94 10.64 -11.39
CA ALA A 152 6.40 11.16 -10.11
C ALA A 152 5.99 12.61 -9.90
N TYR A 153 5.60 12.97 -8.69
CA TYR A 153 5.49 14.36 -8.27
C TYR A 153 6.77 14.74 -7.53
N ASP A 154 7.52 15.70 -8.05
CA ASP A 154 8.69 16.26 -7.39
C ASP A 154 8.25 17.31 -6.38
N VAL A 155 8.43 17.05 -5.08
CA VAL A 155 7.87 17.91 -4.01
C VAL A 155 8.59 19.25 -3.88
N VAL A 156 9.83 19.35 -4.41
CA VAL A 156 10.62 20.58 -4.41
C VAL A 156 10.22 21.44 -5.60
N ASP A 157 10.21 20.84 -6.80
CA ASP A 157 9.87 21.55 -8.03
C ASP A 157 8.35 21.74 -8.20
N LYS A 158 7.54 21.07 -7.38
CA LYS A 158 6.07 21.07 -7.38
C LYS A 158 5.46 20.74 -8.74
N LYS A 159 6.02 19.74 -9.42
CA LYS A 159 5.62 19.34 -10.77
C LYS A 159 5.57 17.84 -10.94
N TRP A 160 4.66 17.39 -11.79
CA TRP A 160 4.66 16.02 -12.29
C TRP A 160 5.77 15.80 -13.31
N VAL A 161 6.36 14.62 -13.27
CA VAL A 161 7.34 14.08 -14.21
C VAL A 161 6.81 12.72 -14.67
N GLU A 162 6.65 12.57 -15.98
CA GLU A 162 6.34 11.27 -16.60
C GLU A 162 7.64 10.54 -16.92
N TYR A 163 7.73 9.29 -16.50
CA TYR A 163 8.85 8.41 -16.85
C TYR A 163 8.51 7.57 -18.09
N PRO A 164 9.53 7.05 -18.82
CA PRO A 164 9.30 6.19 -19.97
C PRO A 164 8.34 5.04 -19.64
N ALA A 165 7.42 4.76 -20.56
CA ALA A 165 6.52 3.63 -20.41
C ALA A 165 7.31 2.31 -20.40
N ALA A 166 6.85 1.36 -19.59
CA ALA A 166 7.43 0.02 -19.54
C ALA A 166 7.17 -0.81 -20.83
N GLY A 167 6.41 -0.26 -21.78
CA GLY A 167 5.97 -0.94 -22.99
C GLY A 167 5.04 -2.12 -22.69
N GLU A 168 4.89 -3.01 -23.67
CA GLU A 168 4.03 -4.20 -23.56
C GLU A 168 4.58 -5.25 -22.58
N ALA A 169 5.85 -5.15 -22.20
CA ALA A 169 6.48 -6.08 -21.27
C ALA A 169 5.86 -6.00 -19.86
N CYS A 170 5.49 -4.80 -19.41
CA CYS A 170 4.78 -4.61 -18.15
C CYS A 170 3.35 -4.12 -18.46
N LYS A 171 2.39 -5.04 -18.40
CA LYS A 171 0.99 -4.74 -18.69
C LYS A 171 0.36 -3.73 -17.72
N GLY A 172 -0.65 -3.03 -18.19
CA GLY A 172 -1.48 -2.14 -17.37
C GLY A 172 -2.22 -2.92 -16.29
N ARG A 173 -2.08 -2.50 -15.03
CA ARG A 173 -2.50 -3.29 -13.86
C ARG A 173 -3.04 -2.44 -12.72
N GLY A 174 -4.01 -2.99 -11.99
CA GLY A 174 -4.48 -2.46 -10.71
C GLY A 174 -3.84 -3.19 -9.53
N ALA A 175 -3.74 -2.50 -8.41
CA ALA A 175 -3.25 -2.99 -7.13
C ALA A 175 -1.95 -3.83 -7.17
N PRO A 176 -0.90 -3.41 -7.90
CA PRO A 176 0.41 -4.05 -7.79
C PRO A 176 1.08 -3.70 -6.45
N GLY A 177 2.09 -4.46 -6.05
CA GLY A 177 3.08 -3.99 -5.10
C GLY A 177 3.94 -2.90 -5.75
N LEU A 178 4.23 -1.81 -5.02
CA LEU A 178 5.15 -0.77 -5.46
C LEU A 178 6.07 -0.38 -4.30
N VAL A 179 7.38 -0.58 -4.46
CA VAL A 179 8.37 -0.27 -3.42
C VAL A 179 9.63 0.33 -4.03
N VAL A 180 10.30 1.23 -3.29
CA VAL A 180 11.61 1.76 -3.67
C VAL A 180 12.68 1.02 -2.87
N VAL A 181 13.62 0.38 -3.57
CA VAL A 181 14.76 -0.33 -2.97
C VAL A 181 16.01 0.03 -3.76
N GLU A 182 17.02 0.57 -3.08
CA GLU A 182 18.35 0.88 -3.64
C GLU A 182 18.31 1.65 -4.98
N GLY A 183 17.52 2.73 -5.01
CA GLY A 183 17.40 3.59 -6.19
C GLY A 183 16.61 2.98 -7.36
N LYS A 184 15.90 1.86 -7.13
CA LYS A 184 15.03 1.24 -8.11
C LYS A 184 13.60 1.18 -7.60
N ILE A 185 12.65 1.38 -8.50
CA ILE A 185 11.22 1.18 -8.23
C ILE A 185 10.86 -0.22 -8.68
N TRP A 186 10.36 -1.03 -7.76
CA TRP A 186 9.92 -2.39 -8.03
C TRP A 186 8.41 -2.44 -8.15
N VAL A 187 7.92 -2.98 -9.26
CA VAL A 187 6.51 -3.29 -9.54
C VAL A 187 6.34 -4.79 -9.39
N LEU A 188 5.53 -5.22 -8.42
CA LEU A 188 5.29 -6.63 -8.14
C LEU A 188 3.85 -6.98 -8.48
N PHE A 189 3.64 -8.02 -9.28
CA PHE A 189 2.34 -8.67 -9.46
C PHE A 189 1.22 -7.67 -9.83
N GLY A 190 0.00 -7.87 -9.34
CA GLY A 190 -1.16 -7.01 -9.59
C GLY A 190 -2.19 -7.66 -10.51
N PHE A 191 -3.16 -6.88 -10.99
CA PHE A 191 -4.32 -7.41 -11.70
C PHE A 191 -4.56 -6.71 -13.04
N ASP A 192 -4.56 -7.43 -14.16
CA ASP A 192 -4.93 -6.90 -15.50
C ASP A 192 -6.36 -7.29 -15.95
N GLY A 193 -7.02 -8.14 -15.17
CA GLY A 193 -8.15 -8.97 -15.61
C GLY A 193 -7.93 -10.42 -15.17
N ASN A 194 -6.66 -10.80 -15.01
CA ASN A 194 -6.20 -11.95 -14.26
C ASN A 194 -5.18 -11.50 -13.21
N GLU A 195 -4.95 -12.35 -12.21
CA GLU A 195 -3.83 -12.16 -11.30
C GLU A 195 -2.50 -12.32 -12.04
N LEU A 196 -1.58 -11.39 -11.79
CA LEU A 196 -0.28 -11.34 -12.44
C LEU A 196 0.81 -11.89 -11.51
N GLY A 197 1.75 -12.62 -12.11
CA GLY A 197 2.90 -13.25 -11.45
C GLY A 197 4.24 -12.54 -11.73
N ASP A 198 4.24 -11.48 -12.53
CA ASP A 198 5.46 -10.85 -13.06
C ASP A 198 6.01 -9.74 -12.16
N ILE A 199 7.32 -9.54 -12.23
CA ILE A 199 8.05 -8.50 -11.49
C ILE A 199 8.85 -7.67 -12.48
N HIS A 200 8.82 -6.35 -12.30
CA HIS A 200 9.60 -5.40 -13.08
C HIS A 200 10.32 -4.43 -12.14
N CYS A 201 11.49 -3.95 -12.53
CA CYS A 201 12.16 -2.85 -11.86
C CYS A 201 12.44 -1.71 -12.83
N PHE A 202 12.28 -0.48 -12.35
CA PHE A 202 12.67 0.74 -13.02
C PHE A 202 13.87 1.34 -12.30
N ASP A 203 15.01 1.42 -12.97
CA ASP A 203 16.22 1.99 -12.42
C ASP A 203 16.20 3.51 -12.58
N LEU A 204 16.21 4.25 -11.46
CA LEU A 204 16.07 5.71 -11.46
C LEU A 204 17.32 6.42 -12.02
N ALA A 205 18.48 5.78 -12.00
CA ALA A 205 19.74 6.38 -12.46
C ALA A 205 19.88 6.25 -13.99
N SER A 206 19.59 5.07 -14.52
CA SER A 206 19.65 4.81 -15.97
C SER A 206 18.35 5.13 -16.71
N VAL A 207 17.25 5.32 -15.97
CA VAL A 207 15.91 5.61 -16.51
C VAL A 207 15.45 4.47 -17.44
N GLN A 208 15.65 3.22 -17.01
CA GLN A 208 15.34 2.02 -17.80
C GLN A 208 14.48 1.03 -17.01
N TRP A 209 13.57 0.38 -17.74
CA TRP A 209 12.80 -0.75 -17.24
C TRP A 209 13.54 -2.07 -17.47
N LYS A 210 13.36 -3.01 -16.55
CA LYS A 210 13.85 -4.37 -16.66
C LYS A 210 12.82 -5.35 -16.08
N ALA A 211 12.47 -6.37 -16.85
CA ALA A 211 11.76 -7.53 -16.33
C ALA A 211 12.70 -8.34 -15.42
N VAL A 212 12.20 -8.80 -14.28
CA VAL A 212 12.99 -9.51 -13.28
C VAL A 212 12.45 -10.92 -13.11
N GLU A 213 13.28 -11.90 -13.43
CA GLU A 213 13.03 -13.30 -13.12
C GLU A 213 13.49 -13.59 -11.69
N THR A 214 12.65 -14.26 -10.91
CA THR A 214 12.94 -14.62 -9.52
C THR A 214 12.84 -16.13 -9.32
N THR A 215 13.50 -16.65 -8.30
CA THR A 215 13.55 -18.08 -7.97
C THR A 215 13.19 -18.34 -6.51
N GLY A 216 13.27 -19.59 -6.03
CA GLY A 216 12.94 -19.96 -4.65
C GLY A 216 11.45 -20.22 -4.45
N ASP A 217 10.92 -19.84 -3.28
CA ASP A 217 9.51 -19.98 -2.91
C ASP A 217 8.67 -18.86 -3.54
N VAL A 218 8.63 -18.83 -4.87
CA VAL A 218 7.94 -17.78 -5.63
C VAL A 218 6.44 -17.78 -5.28
N PRO A 219 5.88 -16.65 -4.80
CA PRO A 219 4.45 -16.53 -4.55
C PRO A 219 3.64 -16.80 -5.82
N SER A 220 2.47 -17.43 -5.68
CA SER A 220 1.49 -17.46 -6.78
C SER A 220 1.07 -16.04 -7.18
N ALA A 221 0.64 -15.87 -8.42
CA ALA A 221 0.09 -14.62 -8.95
C ALA A 221 -0.97 -14.05 -8.00
N ARG A 222 -0.91 -12.74 -7.74
CA ARG A 222 -1.77 -12.09 -6.75
C ARG A 222 -1.86 -10.57 -6.91
N SER A 223 -2.82 -9.96 -6.22
CA SER A 223 -3.00 -8.51 -6.15
C SER A 223 -3.42 -8.09 -4.75
N VAL A 224 -3.59 -6.78 -4.53
CA VAL A 224 -4.19 -6.19 -3.31
C VAL A 224 -3.53 -6.64 -2.00
N PHE A 225 -2.22 -6.86 -2.03
CA PHE A 225 -1.39 -7.25 -0.90
C PHE A 225 -0.56 -6.09 -0.36
N PRO A 226 -0.31 -6.05 0.96
CA PRO A 226 0.77 -5.26 1.54
C PRO A 226 2.16 -5.58 0.97
N ALA A 227 2.93 -4.53 0.68
CA ALA A 227 4.32 -4.63 0.21
C ALA A 227 5.20 -3.52 0.79
N VAL A 228 6.27 -3.86 1.50
CA VAL A 228 7.21 -2.88 2.07
C VAL A 228 8.66 -3.31 1.89
N SER A 229 9.58 -2.36 1.91
CA SER A 229 11.03 -2.60 1.83
C SER A 229 11.68 -2.66 3.21
N TYR A 230 12.61 -3.59 3.42
CA TYR A 230 13.48 -3.68 4.59
C TYR A 230 14.92 -3.95 4.16
N GLY A 231 15.78 -2.92 4.17
CA GLY A 231 17.11 -3.00 3.55
C GLY A 231 16.99 -3.39 2.07
N LYS A 232 17.68 -4.46 1.67
CA LYS A 232 17.59 -5.07 0.33
C LYS A 232 16.37 -5.98 0.12
N TYR A 233 15.54 -6.19 1.14
CA TYR A 233 14.42 -7.10 1.06
C TYR A 233 13.12 -6.38 0.69
N ILE A 234 12.27 -7.07 -0.08
CA ILE A 234 10.87 -6.71 -0.25
C ILE A 234 10.04 -7.75 0.49
N VAL A 235 9.18 -7.31 1.40
CA VAL A 235 8.30 -8.18 2.20
C VAL A 235 6.87 -7.96 1.74
N ILE A 236 6.16 -9.05 1.42
CA ILE A 236 4.74 -9.04 1.08
C ILE A 236 3.93 -9.95 2.01
N TYR A 237 2.65 -9.65 2.16
CA TYR A 237 1.72 -10.45 2.96
C TYR A 237 0.35 -10.57 2.28
N GLY A 238 -0.23 -11.77 2.27
CA GLY A 238 -1.61 -11.98 1.84
C GLY A 238 -1.86 -11.67 0.36
N GLY A 239 -3.01 -11.04 0.07
CA GLY A 239 -3.47 -10.68 -1.28
C GLY A 239 -4.52 -11.63 -1.84
N GLU A 240 -5.18 -11.21 -2.93
CA GLU A 240 -6.13 -12.03 -3.69
C GLU A 240 -5.34 -12.89 -4.69
N GLU A 241 -5.53 -14.22 -4.67
CA GLU A 241 -4.88 -15.18 -5.58
C GLU A 241 -5.80 -15.60 -6.73
N GLU A 242 -7.11 -15.55 -6.50
CA GLU A 242 -8.13 -15.87 -7.52
C GLU A 242 -9.29 -14.88 -7.38
N PRO A 243 -9.62 -14.10 -8.42
CA PRO A 243 -10.68 -13.11 -8.36
C PRO A 243 -12.05 -13.79 -8.27
N HIS A 244 -12.99 -13.17 -7.57
CA HIS A 244 -14.38 -13.65 -7.57
C HIS A 244 -15.07 -13.38 -8.90
N GLU A 245 -15.99 -14.27 -9.31
CA GLU A 245 -16.85 -14.09 -10.50
C GLU A 245 -17.71 -12.81 -10.48
N LEU A 246 -17.94 -12.23 -9.29
CA LEU A 246 -18.71 -11.00 -9.09
C LEU A 246 -17.79 -9.78 -8.92
N MET A 247 -16.51 -9.92 -9.27
CA MET A 247 -15.48 -8.90 -9.08
C MET A 247 -15.46 -8.45 -7.61
N HIS A 248 -15.37 -7.15 -7.35
CA HIS A 248 -15.25 -6.58 -6.00
C HIS A 248 -16.50 -6.78 -5.11
N MET A 249 -17.59 -7.34 -5.66
CA MET A 249 -18.78 -7.69 -4.87
C MET A 249 -18.57 -8.97 -4.04
N GLY A 250 -17.62 -9.82 -4.43
CA GLY A 250 -17.19 -11.00 -3.68
C GLY A 250 -15.81 -10.82 -3.08
N ALA A 251 -15.39 -11.78 -2.26
CA ALA A 251 -14.07 -11.77 -1.62
C ALA A 251 -12.94 -12.28 -2.52
N GLY A 252 -13.24 -13.24 -3.40
CA GLY A 252 -12.20 -14.02 -4.08
C GLY A 252 -11.50 -14.99 -3.13
N LYS A 253 -10.40 -15.59 -3.58
CA LYS A 253 -9.55 -16.45 -2.76
C LYS A 253 -8.40 -15.62 -2.21
N MET A 254 -8.33 -15.48 -0.89
CA MET A 254 -7.28 -14.70 -0.22
C MET A 254 -6.14 -15.58 0.27
N CYS A 255 -4.92 -15.04 0.21
CA CYS A 255 -3.74 -15.61 0.84
C CYS A 255 -3.58 -15.05 2.27
N GLY A 256 -2.84 -15.78 3.11
CA GLY A 256 -2.43 -15.35 4.45
C GLY A 256 -0.93 -15.54 4.71
N GLU A 257 -0.14 -15.81 3.68
CA GLU A 257 1.29 -16.11 3.82
C GLU A 257 2.14 -14.83 3.73
N VAL A 258 3.33 -14.88 4.36
CA VAL A 258 4.36 -13.85 4.29
C VAL A 258 5.49 -14.34 3.40
N TYR A 259 5.94 -13.49 2.48
CA TYR A 259 7.08 -13.78 1.62
C TYR A 259 8.10 -12.65 1.67
N LYS A 260 9.37 -13.01 1.49
CA LYS A 260 10.49 -12.08 1.40
C LYS A 260 11.24 -12.32 0.10
N LEU A 261 11.46 -11.27 -0.69
CA LEU A 261 12.36 -11.28 -1.85
C LEU A 261 13.66 -10.58 -1.47
N ASP A 262 14.79 -11.24 -1.64
CA ASP A 262 16.10 -10.59 -1.64
C ASP A 262 16.35 -9.96 -3.02
N THR A 263 16.45 -8.63 -3.10
CA THR A 263 16.60 -7.92 -4.37
C THR A 263 17.99 -8.03 -4.99
N GLU A 264 18.99 -8.53 -4.26
CA GLU A 264 20.32 -8.79 -4.79
C GLU A 264 20.40 -10.19 -5.42
N THR A 265 19.85 -11.20 -4.73
CA THR A 265 19.92 -12.60 -5.18
C THR A 265 18.73 -13.02 -6.04
N LEU A 266 17.63 -12.26 -6.00
CA LEU A 266 16.36 -12.53 -6.69
C LEU A 266 15.69 -13.84 -6.24
N VAL A 267 15.93 -14.24 -4.99
CA VAL A 267 15.37 -15.43 -4.38
C VAL A 267 14.24 -15.03 -3.43
N TRP A 268 13.07 -15.66 -3.62
CA TRP A 268 11.96 -15.62 -2.68
C TRP A 268 12.12 -16.68 -1.59
N GLU A 269 11.74 -16.30 -0.37
CA GLU A 269 11.63 -17.16 0.78
C GLU A 269 10.23 -17.01 1.38
N ARG A 270 9.51 -18.13 1.56
CA ARG A 270 8.24 -18.12 2.29
C ARG A 270 8.54 -18.19 3.78
N ILE A 271 8.11 -17.17 4.52
CA ILE A 271 8.39 -17.08 5.94
C ILE A 271 7.34 -17.88 6.72
N VAL A 272 7.79 -18.94 7.40
CA VAL A 272 6.93 -19.75 8.26
C VAL A 272 6.72 -19.02 9.59
N CYS A 273 5.46 -18.79 9.94
CA CYS A 273 5.07 -18.22 11.23
C CYS A 273 5.26 -19.25 12.34
N GLY A 274 5.80 -18.83 13.50
CA GLY A 274 6.09 -19.72 14.62
C GLY A 274 4.83 -20.26 15.32
N ASN A 275 3.72 -19.51 15.27
CA ASN A 275 2.43 -19.90 15.83
C ASN A 275 1.29 -19.57 14.87
N GLU A 276 0.64 -20.59 14.31
CA GLU A 276 -0.51 -20.43 13.39
C GLU A 276 -1.74 -19.83 14.08
N GLU A 277 -1.89 -19.96 15.40
CA GLU A 277 -3.05 -19.38 16.12
C GLU A 277 -2.97 -17.86 16.25
N GLU A 278 -1.76 -17.29 16.18
CA GLU A 278 -1.53 -15.84 16.23
C GLU A 278 -1.56 -15.20 14.83
N LYS A 279 -1.61 -16.02 13.78
CA LYS A 279 -1.62 -15.56 12.39
C LYS A 279 -2.95 -14.85 12.10
N PRO A 280 -2.92 -13.62 11.54
CA PRO A 280 -4.13 -12.95 11.12
C PRO A 280 -4.81 -13.76 10.02
N SER A 281 -6.14 -13.72 10.00
CA SER A 281 -6.93 -14.35 8.94
C SER A 281 -6.45 -13.94 7.55
N GLN A 282 -6.59 -14.84 6.59
CA GLN A 282 -6.34 -14.56 5.17
C GLN A 282 -7.07 -13.30 4.75
N ARG A 283 -6.41 -12.43 3.99
CA ARG A 283 -6.95 -11.12 3.62
C ARG A 283 -6.24 -10.49 2.43
N GLY A 284 -6.96 -9.60 1.78
CA GLY A 284 -6.45 -8.66 0.79
C GLY A 284 -7.08 -7.28 1.01
N TRP A 285 -6.82 -6.34 0.10
CA TRP A 285 -7.41 -5.00 0.12
C TRP A 285 -7.11 -4.20 1.41
N CYS A 286 -6.03 -4.56 2.10
CA CYS A 286 -5.62 -3.97 3.37
C CYS A 286 -4.90 -2.64 3.13
N ALA A 287 -4.96 -1.74 4.11
CA ALA A 287 -3.97 -0.66 4.18
C ALA A 287 -2.78 -1.14 5.00
N PHE A 288 -1.59 -0.65 4.65
CA PHE A 288 -0.36 -1.05 5.29
C PHE A 288 0.68 0.06 5.26
N THR A 289 1.66 -0.03 6.17
CA THR A 289 2.85 0.81 6.15
C THR A 289 3.99 0.09 6.86
N LYS A 290 5.23 0.57 6.68
CA LYS A 290 6.35 0.15 7.52
C LYS A 290 6.33 0.97 8.80
N ALA A 291 6.39 0.31 9.95
CA ALA A 291 6.40 0.96 11.26
C ALA A 291 7.56 0.47 12.12
N VAL A 292 7.90 1.23 13.16
CA VAL A 292 8.83 0.82 14.21
C VAL A 292 8.04 0.61 15.48
N LYS A 293 8.15 -0.58 16.09
CA LYS A 293 7.55 -0.90 17.38
C LYS A 293 8.63 -1.46 18.30
N ASP A 294 8.79 -0.88 19.49
CA ASP A 294 9.77 -1.31 20.49
C ASP A 294 11.22 -1.43 19.94
N GLY A 295 11.58 -0.56 18.99
CA GLY A 295 12.90 -0.56 18.33
C GLY A 295 13.04 -1.53 17.16
N GLU A 296 11.99 -2.27 16.80
CA GLU A 296 11.96 -3.20 15.68
C GLU A 296 11.17 -2.62 14.50
N GLU A 297 11.77 -2.58 13.30
CA GLU A 297 11.06 -2.29 12.06
C GLU A 297 10.17 -3.47 11.68
N GLY A 298 9.00 -3.18 11.10
CA GLY A 298 8.07 -4.22 10.68
C GLY A 298 6.97 -3.73 9.76
N LEU A 299 6.18 -4.68 9.27
CA LEU A 299 4.98 -4.44 8.50
C LEU A 299 3.79 -4.25 9.44
N LEU A 300 3.12 -3.11 9.33
CA LEU A 300 1.85 -2.85 10.01
C LEU A 300 0.71 -2.94 8.99
N VAL A 301 -0.34 -3.70 9.30
CA VAL A 301 -1.49 -3.93 8.42
C VAL A 301 -2.78 -3.63 9.17
N HIS A 302 -3.70 -2.91 8.52
CA HIS A 302 -5.03 -2.63 9.06
C HIS A 302 -6.14 -3.06 8.11
N GLY A 303 -7.14 -3.72 8.69
CA GLY A 303 -8.39 -4.04 8.04
C GLY A 303 -8.21 -4.94 6.81
N GLY A 304 -8.90 -4.59 5.72
CA GLY A 304 -8.96 -5.39 4.51
C GLY A 304 -10.24 -6.21 4.40
N ASN A 305 -10.33 -7.02 3.36
CA ASN A 305 -11.44 -7.94 3.10
C ASN A 305 -10.98 -9.38 3.36
N CYS A 306 -11.79 -10.16 4.08
CA CYS A 306 -11.50 -11.56 4.39
C CYS A 306 -12.31 -12.53 3.48
N PRO A 307 -12.04 -13.85 3.51
CA PRO A 307 -12.74 -14.84 2.69
C PRO A 307 -14.28 -14.89 2.88
N THR A 308 -14.80 -14.42 4.00
CA THR A 308 -16.26 -14.31 4.24
C THR A 308 -16.87 -13.03 3.65
N ASN A 309 -16.06 -12.21 2.94
CA ASN A 309 -16.42 -10.92 2.35
C ASN A 309 -16.74 -9.81 3.37
N GLU A 310 -16.35 -10.04 4.63
CA GLU A 310 -16.44 -9.05 5.69
C GLU A 310 -15.19 -8.16 5.69
N ARG A 311 -15.41 -6.87 5.98
CA ARG A 311 -14.30 -5.95 6.20
C ARG A 311 -13.82 -6.09 7.63
N LEU A 312 -12.51 -6.08 7.80
CA LEU A 312 -11.85 -6.21 9.08
C LEU A 312 -11.45 -4.83 9.63
N ASP A 313 -11.25 -4.74 10.94
CA ASP A 313 -10.82 -3.54 11.67
C ASP A 313 -9.58 -3.78 12.55
N ASP A 314 -9.01 -4.99 12.52
CA ASP A 314 -7.84 -5.31 13.30
C ASP A 314 -6.58 -4.65 12.74
N LEU A 315 -5.71 -4.26 13.66
CA LEU A 315 -4.38 -3.72 13.38
C LEU A 315 -3.35 -4.76 13.84
N VAL A 316 -2.55 -5.26 12.91
CA VAL A 316 -1.58 -6.34 13.16
C VAL A 316 -0.19 -5.93 12.69
N PHE A 317 0.83 -6.28 13.47
CA PHE A 317 2.23 -5.95 13.23
C PHE A 317 3.08 -7.21 13.07
N TRP A 318 3.99 -7.20 12.10
CA TRP A 318 4.99 -8.23 11.86
C TRP A 318 6.39 -7.62 11.87
N GLY A 319 7.19 -7.93 12.88
CA GLY A 319 8.56 -7.43 13.02
C GLY A 319 9.55 -8.10 12.06
N PHE A 320 10.64 -7.42 11.70
CA PHE A 320 11.62 -7.88 10.70
C PHE A 320 12.95 -8.36 11.29
N SER A 321 13.17 -8.33 12.60
CA SER A 321 14.51 -8.59 13.16
C SER A 321 15.05 -9.99 12.85
N HIS A 322 14.17 -10.94 12.56
CA HIS A 322 14.50 -12.30 12.16
C HIS A 322 14.90 -12.44 10.67
N LEU A 323 14.57 -11.46 9.82
CA LEU A 323 14.78 -11.58 8.36
C LEU A 323 16.25 -11.49 7.93
N ASN A 324 17.11 -10.94 8.79
CA ASN A 324 18.56 -10.80 8.57
C ASN A 324 19.37 -12.00 9.10
N VAL A 325 18.72 -13.00 9.70
CA VAL A 325 19.40 -14.16 10.28
C VAL A 325 19.53 -15.25 9.21
N ASN A 326 20.53 -15.10 8.34
CA ASN A 326 21.01 -16.17 7.45
C ASN A 326 22.53 -16.35 7.64
#